data_AF-A0A937XI71-F1
#
_entry.id   AF-A0A937XI71-F1
#
_cell.length_a   1.000
_cell.length_b   1.000
_cell.length_c   1.000
_cell.angle_alpha   90.00
_cell.angle_beta   90.00
_cell.angle_gamma   90.00
#
_symmetry.space_group_name_H-M   'P 1'
#
loop_
_entity.id
_entity.type
_entity.pdbx_description
1 polymer ?
#
loop_
_entity_poly.entity_id
_entity_poly.type
_entity_poly.pdbx_seq_one_letter_code
_entity_poly.pdbx_strand_id
1 'polypeptide(L)'
;MHWYDWMTLVIVVGGTIVQTVRGSKAGGMGLPLFEALGVVVAAVGATAFTHSVADMIHVRENVVLLVLFLVFSFFGFVLARWLFTLTAMSFQSLDGFFSCIFGVVLAWTVAHMVLRVVIMSQGGNGEVAAQMVNSPVAREVFEFRTWNALMRLLFKAKLGPDFNPDQG
;
A
#
# COMPACT_ATOMS: atom_id res chain seq x y z
N MET A 1 -2.88 21.58 4.38
CA MET A 1 -2.32 20.22 4.39
C MET A 1 -2.40 19.70 5.80
N HIS A 2 -3.10 18.59 5.99
CA HIS A 2 -3.34 18.01 7.31
C HIS A 2 -2.15 17.14 7.75
N TRP A 3 -2.06 16.78 9.03
CA TRP A 3 -0.96 15.96 9.54
C TRP A 3 -0.87 14.58 8.84
N TYR A 4 -2.01 14.03 8.42
CA TYR A 4 -2.08 12.75 7.71
C TYR A 4 -1.67 12.87 6.23
N ASP A 5 -1.73 14.06 5.59
CA ASP A 5 -1.07 14.30 4.30
C ASP A 5 0.44 14.15 4.45
N TRP A 6 1.02 14.78 5.47
CA TRP A 6 2.46 14.73 5.74
C TRP A 6 2.92 13.32 6.09
N MET A 7 2.18 12.61 6.95
CA MET A 7 2.47 11.21 7.25
C MET A 7 2.50 10.36 5.98
N THR A 8 1.47 10.49 5.13
CA THR A 8 1.36 9.76 3.87
C THR A 8 2.53 10.07 2.95
N LEU A 9 2.83 11.37 2.76
CA LEU A 9 3.95 11.84 1.94
C LEU A 9 5.28 11.28 2.45
N VAL A 10 5.52 11.34 3.76
CA VAL A 10 6.75 10.84 4.38
C VAL A 10 6.90 9.33 4.17
N ILE A 11 5.83 8.55 4.34
CA ILE A 11 5.86 7.11 4.10
C ILE A 11 6.19 6.82 2.63
N VAL A 12 5.48 7.47 1.70
CA VAL A 12 5.66 7.24 0.25
C VAL A 12 7.05 7.65 -0.21
N VAL A 13 7.47 8.90 0.08
CA VAL A 13 8.77 9.42 -0.35
C VAL A 13 9.90 8.68 0.36
N GLY A 14 9.83 8.52 1.68
CA GLY A 14 10.85 7.84 2.47
C GLY A 14 11.01 6.37 2.07
N GLY A 15 9.89 5.63 1.97
CA GLY A 15 9.90 4.23 1.54
C GLY A 15 10.44 4.05 0.13
N THR A 16 10.05 4.93 -0.80
CA THR A 16 10.54 4.91 -2.18
C THR A 16 12.05 5.13 -2.22
N ILE A 17 12.58 6.15 -1.56
CA ILE A 17 14.01 6.45 -1.54
C ILE A 17 14.80 5.25 -0.98
N VAL A 18 14.35 4.68 0.14
CA VAL A 18 14.99 3.51 0.74
C VAL A 18 15.03 2.35 -0.23
N GLN A 19 13.93 2.06 -0.92
CA GLN A 19 13.87 0.95 -1.88
C GLN A 19 14.69 1.20 -3.15
N THR A 20 14.70 2.42 -3.67
CA THR A 20 15.56 2.82 -4.80
C THR A 20 17.03 2.61 -4.47
N VAL A 21 17.48 3.07 -3.29
CA VAL A 21 18.87 2.91 -2.85
C VAL A 21 19.21 1.45 -2.60
N ARG A 22 18.30 0.68 -2.00
CA ARG A 22 18.48 -0.77 -1.78
C ARG A 22 18.62 -1.52 -3.10
N GLY A 23 17.71 -1.31 -4.06
CA GLY A 23 17.76 -1.98 -5.35
C GLY A 23 19.00 -1.62 -6.18
N SER A 24 19.44 -0.37 -6.10
CA SER A 24 20.66 0.10 -6.78
C SER A 24 21.95 -0.51 -6.19
N LYS A 25 21.98 -0.79 -4.88
CA LYS A 25 23.15 -1.39 -4.21
C LYS A 25 23.14 -2.92 -4.19
N ALA A 26 21.97 -3.54 -4.09
CA ALA A 26 21.81 -4.99 -4.04
C ALA A 26 21.78 -5.66 -5.42
N GLY A 27 21.93 -4.88 -6.50
CA GLY A 27 22.20 -5.39 -7.85
C GLY A 27 21.00 -6.01 -8.57
N GLY A 28 19.77 -5.58 -8.27
CA GLY A 28 18.61 -6.08 -9.01
C GLY A 28 17.28 -5.45 -8.61
N MET A 29 16.50 -5.03 -9.61
CA MET A 29 15.11 -4.60 -9.42
C MET A 29 14.17 -5.71 -8.94
N GLY A 30 14.57 -6.99 -9.10
CA GLY A 30 13.74 -8.14 -8.77
C GLY A 30 13.35 -8.18 -7.29
N LEU A 31 14.25 -7.78 -6.38
CA LEU A 31 13.96 -7.79 -4.96
C LEU A 31 12.85 -6.76 -4.62
N PRO A 32 12.98 -5.45 -4.94
CA PRO A 32 11.89 -4.49 -4.76
C PRO A 32 10.58 -4.89 -5.45
N LEU A 33 10.64 -5.50 -6.64
CA LEU A 33 9.47 -6.02 -7.35
C LEU A 33 8.72 -7.06 -6.52
N PHE A 34 9.40 -8.12 -6.08
CA PHE A 34 8.74 -9.18 -5.31
C PHE A 34 8.31 -8.70 -3.93
N GLU A 35 9.08 -7.81 -3.29
CA GLU A 35 8.68 -7.17 -2.04
C GLU A 35 7.37 -6.37 -2.23
N ALA A 36 7.28 -5.57 -3.30
CA ALA A 36 6.08 -4.80 -3.61
C ALA A 36 4.86 -5.70 -3.87
N LEU A 37 5.02 -6.75 -4.67
CA LEU A 37 3.97 -7.75 -4.92
C LEU A 37 3.52 -8.43 -3.62
N GLY A 38 4.47 -8.85 -2.78
CA GLY A 38 4.19 -9.49 -1.51
C GLY A 38 3.39 -8.58 -0.57
N VAL A 39 3.75 -7.30 -0.48
CA VAL A 39 3.03 -6.32 0.34
C VAL A 39 1.64 -6.01 -0.21
N VAL A 40 1.45 -5.95 -1.54
CA VAL A 40 0.13 -5.80 -2.16
C VAL A 40 -0.76 -7.01 -1.83
N VAL A 41 -0.26 -8.22 -2.02
CA VAL A 41 -1.00 -9.45 -1.67
C VAL A 41 -1.32 -9.48 -0.17
N ALA A 42 -0.39 -9.07 0.68
CA ALA A 42 -0.61 -8.96 2.12
C ALA A 42 -1.70 -7.95 2.48
N ALA A 43 -1.72 -6.78 1.84
CA ALA A 43 -2.75 -5.76 2.05
C ALA A 43 -4.14 -6.26 1.64
N VAL A 44 -4.24 -6.90 0.47
CA VAL A 44 -5.48 -7.50 -0.04
C VAL A 44 -5.95 -8.63 0.88
N GLY A 45 -5.06 -9.55 1.25
CA GLY A 45 -5.36 -10.65 2.15
C GLY A 45 -5.82 -10.16 3.52
N ALA A 46 -5.07 -9.24 4.14
CA ALA A 46 -5.42 -8.69 5.45
C ALA A 46 -6.80 -8.04 5.39
N THR A 47 -7.07 -7.24 4.37
CA THR A 47 -8.39 -6.65 4.13
C THR A 47 -9.50 -7.69 4.06
N ALA A 48 -9.31 -8.75 3.27
CA ALA A 48 -10.33 -9.76 3.02
C ALA A 48 -10.66 -10.59 4.27
N PHE A 49 -9.66 -10.87 5.12
CA PHE A 49 -9.83 -11.71 6.31
C PHE A 49 -10.12 -10.94 7.60
N THR A 50 -9.98 -9.61 7.61
CA THR A 50 -10.08 -8.81 8.85
C THR A 50 -11.38 -9.03 9.60
N HIS A 51 -12.53 -8.91 8.92
CA HIS A 51 -13.84 -9.03 9.56
C HIS A 51 -14.06 -10.44 10.14
N SER A 52 -13.82 -11.49 9.34
CA SER A 52 -13.97 -12.89 9.77
C SER A 52 -13.08 -13.25 10.95
N VAL A 53 -11.83 -12.77 10.96
CA VAL A 53 -10.90 -13.02 12.07
C VAL A 53 -11.31 -12.23 13.30
N ALA A 54 -11.69 -10.95 13.14
CA ALA A 54 -12.11 -10.09 14.24
C ALA A 54 -13.33 -10.65 14.99
N ASP A 55 -14.33 -11.14 14.25
CA ASP A 55 -15.52 -11.76 14.82
C ASP A 55 -15.17 -13.06 15.56
N MET A 56 -14.30 -13.89 14.98
CA MET A 56 -13.89 -15.17 15.57
C MET A 56 -13.19 -14.98 16.93
N ILE A 57 -12.32 -13.97 17.05
CA ILE A 57 -11.51 -13.73 18.26
C ILE A 57 -12.06 -12.62 19.18
N HIS A 58 -13.16 -11.97 18.81
CA HIS A 58 -13.79 -10.86 19.54
C HIS A 58 -12.84 -9.69 19.82
N VAL A 59 -12.00 -9.33 18.84
CA VAL A 59 -11.04 -8.21 18.93
C VAL A 59 -11.45 -7.10 17.96
N ARG A 60 -11.09 -5.84 18.26
CA ARG A 60 -11.36 -4.70 17.38
C ARG A 60 -10.74 -4.89 15.99
N GLU A 61 -11.51 -4.65 14.94
CA GLU A 61 -11.11 -4.88 13.55
C GLU A 61 -9.83 -4.14 13.16
N ASN A 62 -9.63 -2.91 13.64
CA ASN A 62 -8.43 -2.13 13.34
C ASN A 62 -7.14 -2.80 13.85
N VAL A 63 -7.20 -3.45 15.01
CA VAL A 63 -6.07 -4.21 15.57
C VAL A 63 -5.83 -5.46 14.74
N VAL A 64 -6.89 -6.17 14.36
CA VAL A 64 -6.80 -7.38 13.53
C VAL A 64 -6.22 -7.08 12.15
N LEU A 65 -6.69 -6.01 11.50
CA LEU A 65 -6.16 -5.55 10.21
C LEU A 65 -4.65 -5.29 10.29
N LEU A 66 -4.21 -4.56 11.32
CA LEU A 66 -2.80 -4.26 11.53
C LEU A 66 -1.98 -5.55 11.72
N VAL A 67 -2.44 -6.45 12.59
CA VAL A 67 -1.76 -7.71 12.89
C VAL A 67 -1.69 -8.60 11.64
N LEU A 68 -2.80 -8.81 10.95
CA LEU A 68 -2.83 -9.61 9.71
C LEU A 68 -1.93 -9.01 8.64
N PHE A 69 -1.94 -7.70 8.46
CA PHE A 69 -1.08 -7.04 7.49
C PHE A 69 0.39 -7.23 7.82
N LEU A 70 0.80 -7.08 9.08
CA LEU A 70 2.18 -7.32 9.51
C LEU A 70 2.60 -8.78 9.30
N VAL A 71 1.74 -9.73 9.69
CA VAL A 71 2.01 -11.18 9.54
C VAL A 71 2.12 -11.56 8.06
N PHE A 72 1.16 -11.17 7.22
CA PHE A 72 1.19 -11.48 5.80
C PHE A 72 2.33 -10.74 5.08
N SER A 73 2.64 -9.51 5.46
CA SER A 73 3.79 -8.79 4.89
C SER A 73 5.10 -9.47 5.25
N PHE A 74 5.27 -9.94 6.49
CA PHE A 74 6.44 -10.71 6.90
C PHE A 74 6.61 -11.97 6.02
N PHE A 75 5.55 -12.77 5.85
CA PHE A 75 5.60 -13.92 4.94
C PHE A 75 5.88 -13.50 3.49
N GLY A 76 5.28 -12.41 3.03
CA GLY A 76 5.53 -11.82 1.72
C GLY A 76 6.99 -11.46 1.50
N PHE A 77 7.65 -10.83 2.48
CA PHE A 77 9.08 -10.50 2.41
C PHE A 77 9.97 -11.74 2.38
N VAL A 78 9.64 -12.77 3.16
CA VAL A 78 10.37 -14.05 3.13
C VAL A 78 10.26 -14.70 1.75
N LEU A 79 9.05 -14.79 1.20
CA LEU A 79 8.79 -15.34 -0.13
C LEU A 79 9.48 -14.51 -1.22
N ALA A 80 9.45 -13.18 -1.11
CA ALA A 80 10.09 -12.27 -2.06
C ALA A 80 11.60 -12.51 -2.13
N ARG A 81 12.26 -12.67 -0.98
CA ARG A 81 13.70 -12.99 -0.92
C ARG A 81 14.00 -14.36 -1.52
N TRP A 82 13.16 -15.35 -1.25
CA TRP A 82 13.32 -16.69 -1.82
C TRP A 82 13.17 -16.66 -3.35
N LEU A 83 12.13 -16.01 -3.87
CA LEU A 83 11.90 -15.83 -5.30
C LEU A 83 13.02 -15.04 -5.99
N PHE A 84 13.51 -13.97 -5.34
CA PHE A 84 14.64 -13.21 -5.87
C PHE A 84 15.90 -14.07 -5.94
N THR A 85 16.18 -14.88 -4.92
CA THR A 85 17.36 -15.77 -4.92
C THR A 85 17.28 -16.81 -6.03
N LEU A 86 16.08 -17.30 -6.36
CA LEU A 86 15.88 -18.26 -7.44
C LEU A 86 15.98 -17.65 -8.83
N THR A 87 15.51 -16.41 -9.00
CA THR A 87 15.39 -15.78 -10.32
C THR A 87 16.55 -14.84 -10.66
N ALA A 88 17.21 -14.27 -9.64
CA ALA A 88 18.24 -13.25 -9.75
C ALA A 88 17.88 -12.12 -10.74
N MET A 89 16.59 -11.75 -10.80
CA MET A 89 16.08 -10.83 -11.81
C MET A 89 16.68 -9.42 -11.68
N SER A 90 17.37 -8.98 -12.73
CA SER A 90 18.03 -7.67 -12.84
C SER A 90 18.00 -7.19 -14.29
N PHE A 91 17.88 -5.87 -14.48
CA PHE A 91 18.05 -5.17 -15.74
C PHE A 91 19.30 -4.27 -15.77
N GLN A 92 20.23 -4.45 -14.83
CA GLN A 92 21.49 -3.73 -14.68
C GLN A 92 21.37 -2.21 -14.80
N SER A 93 21.38 -1.66 -16.02
CA SER A 93 21.28 -0.23 -16.31
C SER A 93 19.95 0.39 -15.91
N LEU A 94 18.86 -0.39 -15.84
CA LEU A 94 17.53 0.10 -15.44
C LEU A 94 17.13 -0.30 -14.02
N ASP A 95 17.99 -0.98 -13.26
CA ASP A 95 17.64 -1.48 -11.93
C ASP A 95 17.23 -0.36 -10.97
N GLY A 96 17.92 0.78 -11.00
CA GLY A 96 17.58 1.94 -10.17
C GLY A 96 16.20 2.52 -10.49
N PHE A 97 15.86 2.61 -11.78
CA PHE A 97 14.56 3.11 -12.23
C PHE A 97 13.41 2.19 -11.81
N PHE A 98 13.52 0.89 -12.08
CA PHE A 98 12.47 -0.05 -11.70
C PHE A 98 12.37 -0.25 -10.19
N SER A 99 13.50 -0.21 -9.47
CA SER A 99 13.50 -0.22 -8.00
C SER A 99 12.77 0.99 -7.43
N CYS A 100 12.86 2.15 -8.10
CA CYS A 100 12.08 3.32 -7.74
C CYS A 100 10.58 3.08 -7.97
N ILE A 101 10.19 2.58 -9.14
CA ILE A 101 8.77 2.28 -9.43
C ILE A 101 8.19 1.30 -8.40
N PHE A 102 8.85 0.16 -8.17
CA PHE A 102 8.35 -0.83 -7.21
C PHE A 102 8.45 -0.33 -5.77
N GLY A 103 9.44 0.52 -5.46
CA GLY A 103 9.53 1.26 -4.21
C GLY A 103 8.31 2.15 -3.97
N VAL A 104 7.85 2.89 -4.99
CA VAL A 104 6.61 3.68 -4.93
C VAL A 104 5.42 2.78 -4.66
N VAL A 105 5.25 1.68 -5.40
CA VAL A 105 4.12 0.75 -5.21
C VAL A 105 4.09 0.19 -3.78
N LEU A 106 5.24 -0.27 -3.28
CA LEU A 106 5.37 -0.78 -1.92
C LEU A 106 5.02 0.30 -0.89
N ALA A 107 5.64 1.48 -0.99
CA ALA A 107 5.46 2.56 -0.02
C ALA A 107 4.04 3.13 -0.05
N TRP A 108 3.42 3.21 -1.23
CA TRP A 108 2.02 3.58 -1.42
C TRP A 108 1.10 2.56 -0.74
N THR A 109 1.33 1.27 -0.94
CA THR A 109 0.52 0.21 -0.30
C THR A 109 0.61 0.28 1.22
N VAL A 110 1.81 0.50 1.77
CA VAL A 110 2.01 0.70 3.21
C VAL A 110 1.26 1.94 3.70
N ALA A 111 1.38 3.07 3.01
CA ALA A 111 0.69 4.30 3.38
C ALA A 111 -0.84 4.14 3.33
N HIS A 112 -1.37 3.45 2.31
CA HIS A 112 -2.78 3.10 2.21
C HIS A 112 -3.24 2.28 3.41
N MET A 113 -2.49 1.24 3.81
CA MET A 113 -2.84 0.41 4.96
C MET A 113 -2.79 1.18 6.28
N VAL A 114 -1.80 2.07 6.46
CA VAL A 114 -1.72 2.95 7.64
C VAL A 114 -2.94 3.88 7.71
N LEU A 115 -3.29 4.56 6.61
CA LEU A 115 -4.48 5.41 6.55
C LEU A 115 -5.76 4.63 6.87
N ARG A 116 -5.89 3.42 6.34
CA ARG A 116 -7.04 2.55 6.60
C ARG A 116 -7.16 2.19 8.07
N VAL A 117 -6.05 1.81 8.72
CA VAL A 117 -6.03 1.51 10.17
C VAL A 117 -6.41 2.75 10.98
N VAL A 118 -5.90 3.93 10.63
CA VAL A 118 -6.24 5.20 11.29
C VAL A 118 -7.74 5.49 11.17
N ILE A 119 -8.30 5.42 9.96
CA ILE A 119 -9.73 5.67 9.72
C ILE A 119 -10.60 4.67 10.48
N MET A 120 -10.28 3.37 10.41
CA MET A 120 -11.01 2.34 11.15
C MET A 120 -10.92 2.53 12.67
N SER A 121 -9.81 3.06 13.18
CA SER A 121 -9.66 3.34 14.62
C SER A 121 -10.54 4.47 15.13
N GLN A 122 -10.91 5.41 14.26
CA GLN A 122 -11.77 6.56 14.59
C GLN A 122 -13.26 6.33 14.28
N GLY A 123 -13.56 5.27 13.50
CA GLY A 123 -14.91 4.99 13.01
C GLY A 123 -15.31 5.85 11.81
N GLY A 124 -16.49 5.57 11.23
CA GLY A 124 -16.96 6.21 9.99
C GLY A 124 -17.15 7.73 10.05
N ASN A 125 -17.29 8.29 11.26
CA ASN A 125 -17.44 9.73 11.51
C ASN A 125 -16.18 10.37 12.12
N GLY A 126 -15.03 9.68 12.03
CA GLY A 126 -13.75 10.18 12.54
C GLY A 126 -13.29 11.45 11.82
N GLU A 127 -12.52 12.29 12.53
CA GLU A 127 -11.97 13.54 11.98
C GLU A 127 -11.23 13.31 10.66
N VAL A 128 -10.40 12.26 10.59
CA VAL A 128 -9.61 11.95 9.39
C VAL A 128 -10.50 11.53 8.23
N ALA A 129 -11.55 10.74 8.49
CA ALA A 129 -12.50 10.31 7.45
C ALA A 129 -13.30 11.51 6.90
N ALA A 130 -13.81 12.36 7.79
CA ALA A 130 -14.60 13.53 7.41
C ALA A 130 -13.78 14.58 6.64
N GLN A 131 -12.51 14.78 7.01
CA GLN A 131 -11.63 15.76 6.38
C GLN A 131 -10.85 15.20 5.17
N MET A 132 -10.99 13.92 4.84
CA MET A 132 -10.23 13.30 3.75
C MET A 132 -10.50 13.94 2.38
N VAL A 133 -11.73 14.44 2.16
CA VAL A 133 -12.10 15.16 0.93
C VAL A 133 -11.22 16.40 0.70
N ASN A 134 -10.74 17.03 1.77
CA ASN A 134 -9.90 18.24 1.73
C ASN A 134 -8.39 17.95 1.72
N SER A 135 -8.00 16.68 1.71
CA SER A 135 -6.62 16.23 1.83
C SER A 135 -6.16 15.56 0.53
N PRO A 136 -5.48 16.30 -0.37
CA PRO A 136 -5.22 15.82 -1.72
C PRO A 136 -4.30 14.59 -1.75
N VAL A 137 -3.29 14.53 -0.88
CA VAL A 137 -2.31 13.43 -0.87
C VAL A 137 -2.91 12.19 -0.24
N ALA A 138 -3.52 12.32 0.94
CA ALA A 138 -4.10 11.16 1.61
C ALA A 138 -5.30 10.60 0.82
N ARG A 139 -6.12 11.47 0.20
CA ARG A 139 -7.21 11.03 -0.68
C ARG A 139 -6.69 10.26 -1.89
N GLU A 140 -5.66 10.78 -2.56
CA GLU A 140 -5.05 10.07 -3.69
C GLU A 140 -4.55 8.69 -3.28
N VAL A 141 -3.85 8.61 -2.13
CA VAL A 141 -3.28 7.35 -1.66
C VAL A 141 -4.35 6.36 -1.20
N PHE A 142 -5.40 6.85 -0.54
CA PHE A 142 -6.48 6.02 -0.03
C PHE A 142 -7.41 5.50 -1.14
N GLU A 143 -7.81 6.36 -2.07
CA GLU A 143 -8.77 6.05 -3.13
C GLU A 143 -8.13 5.56 -4.43
N PHE A 144 -6.80 5.67 -4.55
CA PHE A 144 -6.07 5.37 -5.79
C PHE A 144 -6.65 6.12 -7.01
N ARG A 145 -7.06 7.40 -6.84
CA ARG A 145 -7.82 8.14 -7.87
C ARG A 145 -7.08 8.20 -9.21
N THR A 146 -5.79 8.51 -9.20
CA THR A 146 -4.98 8.62 -10.42
C THR A 146 -4.80 7.27 -11.09
N TRP A 147 -4.54 6.21 -10.30
CA TRP A 147 -4.46 4.85 -10.84
C TRP A 147 -5.78 4.41 -11.46
N ASN A 148 -6.91 4.62 -10.77
CA ASN A 148 -8.23 4.28 -11.27
C ASN A 148 -8.60 5.09 -12.53
N ALA A 149 -8.23 6.37 -12.59
CA ALA A 149 -8.41 7.19 -13.78
C ALA A 149 -7.57 6.68 -14.95
N LEU A 150 -6.32 6.30 -14.69
CA LEU A 150 -5.40 5.78 -15.70
C LEU A 150 -5.85 4.40 -16.21
N MET A 151 -6.30 3.50 -15.33
CA MET A 151 -6.84 2.20 -15.72
C MET A 151 -8.16 2.34 -16.49
N ARG A 152 -9.01 3.30 -16.12
CA ARG A 152 -10.23 3.62 -16.87
C ARG A 152 -9.90 4.18 -18.26
N LEU A 153 -8.85 4.97 -18.39
CA LEU A 153 -8.40 5.53 -19.67
C LEU A 153 -7.77 4.47 -20.57
N LEU A 154 -6.85 3.66 -20.02
CA LEU A 154 -6.09 2.67 -20.78
C LEU A 154 -6.88 1.40 -21.10
N PHE A 155 -7.68 0.91 -20.16
CA PHE A 155 -8.35 -0.39 -20.27
C PHE A 155 -9.87 -0.30 -20.30
N LYS A 156 -10.47 0.91 -20.19
CA LYS A 156 -11.92 1.10 -20.00
C LYS A 156 -12.51 0.29 -18.84
N ALA A 157 -11.66 -0.19 -17.93
CA ALA A 157 -12.03 -1.05 -16.82
C ALA A 157 -12.22 -0.21 -15.56
N LYS A 158 -13.32 -0.45 -14.84
CA LYS A 158 -13.65 0.21 -13.58
C LYS A 158 -13.19 -0.70 -12.43
N LEU A 159 -12.00 -0.42 -11.90
CA LEU A 159 -11.33 -1.30 -10.92
C LEU A 159 -11.43 -0.82 -9.46
N GLY A 160 -12.00 0.36 -9.21
CA GLY A 160 -12.15 0.93 -7.87
C GLY A 160 -13.61 1.03 -7.41
N PRO A 161 -13.88 0.98 -6.09
CA PRO A 161 -15.20 1.27 -5.55
C PRO A 161 -15.59 2.73 -5.82
N ASP A 162 -16.84 2.97 -6.25
CA ASP A 162 -17.38 4.33 -6.33
C ASP A 162 -17.68 4.82 -4.90
N PHE A 163 -16.84 5.68 -4.35
CA PHE A 163 -17.25 6.51 -3.22
C PHE A 163 -17.64 7.88 -3.75
N ASN A 164 -18.92 8.22 -3.64
CA ASN A 164 -19.43 9.56 -3.95
C ASN A 164 -19.56 10.35 -2.64
N PRO A 165 -18.66 11.30 -2.34
CA PRO A 165 -18.74 12.11 -1.13
C PRO A 165 -19.97 13.05 -1.11
N ASP A 166 -20.68 13.22 -2.23
CA ASP A 166 -21.86 14.07 -2.35
C ASP A 166 -23.20 13.32 -2.16
N GLN A 167 -23.16 12.05 -1.73
CA GLN A 167 -24.36 11.23 -1.44
C GLN A 167 -24.52 10.88 0.06
N GLY A 168 -23.98 11.72 0.94
CA GLY A 168 -24.22 11.68 2.40
C GLY A 168 -25.11 12.83 2.84
#